data_AF-A0A1Y3PUC4-F1
#
_entry.id   AF-A0A1Y3PUC4-F1
#
_cell.length_a   1.000
_cell.length_b   1.000
_cell.length_c   1.000
_cell.angle_alpha   90.00
_cell.angle_beta   90.00
_cell.angle_gamma   90.00
#
_symmetry.space_group_name_H-M   'P 1'
#
loop_
_entity.id
_entity.type
_entity.pdbx_description
1 polymer ?
#
loop_
_entity_poly.entity_id
_entity_poly.type
_entity_poly.pdbx_seq_one_letter_code
_entity_poly.pdbx_strand_id
1 'polypeptide(L)'
;MEGFNKQEELNHYVDHLFRKYKPTQQIRELKAEILSNLEAKVADLTASGMNDHEAVQQAKNSIRSVDHLVDGNIRVFIHPFRLELVQMGLLFSLIAWILTIPFRIFGLGVLLNTILMALCIVGSIVYFAMYFSSKRKKEEALQAKKYVNYRLVAKLKRASWSIWSLFIIVVTLTTTAVQFGSHIWFARPVTIEGPYQWAVLAIKYALPFASVIVPLLFHVAEKLAFKYEAGERDEI
;
A
#
# COMPACT_ATOMS: atom_id res chain seq x y z
N MET A 1 44.39 21.87 18.61
CA MET A 1 43.12 21.62 19.30
C MET A 1 42.04 21.71 18.23
N GLU A 2 41.56 20.57 17.72
CA GLU A 2 40.46 20.55 16.74
C GLU A 2 39.26 21.26 17.38
N GLY A 3 38.82 22.36 16.76
CA GLY A 3 37.68 23.11 17.24
C GLY A 3 36.43 22.25 17.14
N PHE A 4 35.78 22.01 18.26
CA PHE A 4 34.48 21.34 18.30
C PHE A 4 33.48 22.10 17.43
N ASN A 5 33.07 21.51 16.30
CA ASN A 5 32.13 22.12 15.37
C ASN A 5 30.69 21.67 15.68
N LYS A 6 30.03 22.41 16.56
CA LYS A 6 28.63 22.18 16.97
C LYS A 6 27.66 22.03 15.79
N GLN A 7 27.87 22.78 14.71
CA GLN A 7 26.99 22.80 13.54
C GLN A 7 27.04 21.47 12.78
N GLU A 8 28.23 20.92 12.64
CA GLU A 8 28.47 19.67 11.92
C GLU A 8 27.94 18.47 12.70
N GLU A 9 28.06 18.51 14.03
CA GLU A 9 27.56 17.46 14.92
C GLU A 9 26.02 17.42 14.98
N LEU A 10 25.35 18.57 14.95
CA LEU A 10 23.89 18.67 14.85
C LEU A 10 23.39 18.19 13.49
N ASN A 11 24.05 18.60 12.40
CA ASN A 11 23.72 18.13 11.05
C ASN A 11 23.82 16.61 10.95
N HIS A 12 24.93 16.01 11.42
CA HIS A 12 25.09 14.56 11.42
C HIS A 12 24.04 13.85 12.27
N TYR A 13 23.66 14.41 13.42
CA TYR A 13 22.61 13.86 14.27
C TYR A 13 21.23 13.88 13.61
N VAL A 14 20.87 15.00 12.98
CA VAL A 14 19.61 15.15 12.24
C VAL A 14 19.60 14.22 11.01
N ASP A 15 20.70 14.12 10.28
CA ASP A 15 20.84 13.18 9.16
C ASP A 15 20.61 11.74 9.62
N HIS A 16 21.16 11.37 10.78
CA HIS A 16 20.95 10.06 11.37
C HIS A 16 19.49 9.82 11.78
N LEU A 17 18.82 10.81 12.38
CA LEU A 17 17.38 10.73 12.72
C LEU A 17 16.51 10.47 11.49
N PHE A 18 16.88 11.05 10.33
CA PHE A 18 16.10 10.96 9.11
C PHE A 18 16.53 9.87 8.12
N ARG A 19 17.62 9.12 8.40
CA ARG A 19 18.22 8.12 7.49
C ARG A 19 17.26 7.04 6.98
N LYS A 20 16.22 6.73 7.76
CA LYS A 20 15.21 5.71 7.44
C LYS A 20 14.05 6.22 6.57
N TYR A 21 13.97 7.53 6.31
CA TYR A 21 12.91 8.12 5.48
C TYR A 21 13.43 8.45 4.08
N LYS A 22 12.55 8.34 3.08
CA LYS A 22 12.87 8.78 1.73
C LYS A 22 12.94 10.32 1.69
N PRO A 23 13.87 10.91 0.92
CA PRO A 23 13.99 12.36 0.80
C PRO A 23 12.84 12.90 -0.07
N THR A 24 11.71 13.21 0.57
CA THR A 24 10.62 14.01 -0.02
C THR A 24 10.83 15.49 0.32
N GLN A 25 10.05 16.39 -0.29
CA GLN A 25 10.10 17.81 0.07
C GLN A 25 9.71 18.04 1.54
N GLN A 26 8.60 17.44 1.99
CA GLN A 26 8.14 17.50 3.39
C GLN A 26 9.19 16.99 4.38
N ILE A 27 9.91 15.91 4.04
CA ILE A 27 10.99 15.38 4.90
C ILE A 27 12.18 16.34 4.94
N ARG A 28 12.50 17.02 3.84
CA ARG A 28 13.58 18.03 3.81
C ARG A 28 13.23 19.28 4.61
N GLU A 29 11.99 19.74 4.51
CA GLU A 29 11.48 20.89 5.28
C GLU A 29 11.45 20.56 6.77
N LEU A 30 10.91 19.40 7.15
CA LEU A 30 10.91 18.95 8.55
C LEU A 30 12.35 18.75 9.08
N LYS A 31 13.26 18.24 8.24
CA LYS A 31 14.68 18.13 8.59
C LYS A 31 15.29 19.51 8.89
N ALA A 32 15.01 20.51 8.06
CA ALA A 32 15.48 21.88 8.24
C ALA A 32 14.85 22.56 9.48
N GLU A 33 13.57 22.33 9.72
CA GLU A 33 12.85 22.84 10.90
C GLU A 33 13.41 22.26 12.20
N ILE A 34 13.65 20.94 12.25
CA ILE A 34 14.22 20.28 13.42
C ILE A 34 15.66 20.73 13.66
N LEU A 35 16.45 20.89 12.59
CA LEU A 35 17.80 21.44 12.70
C LEU A 35 17.78 22.86 13.29
N SER A 36 16.94 23.74 12.75
CA SER A 36 16.77 25.13 13.24
C SER A 36 16.34 25.17 14.71
N ASN A 37 15.39 24.33 15.12
CA ASN A 37 14.94 24.24 16.51
C ASN A 37 16.05 23.74 17.46
N LEU A 38 16.89 22.80 17.01
CA LEU A 38 18.03 22.32 17.80
C LEU A 38 19.11 23.40 17.92
N GLU A 39 19.40 24.12 16.83
CA GLU A 39 20.36 25.23 16.82
C GLU A 39 19.93 26.35 17.76
N ALA A 40 18.66 26.77 17.70
CA ALA A 40 18.10 27.76 18.61
C ALA A 40 18.24 27.32 20.09
N LYS A 41 17.96 26.04 20.38
CA LYS A 41 18.09 25.51 21.72
C LYS A 41 19.53 25.44 22.23
N VAL A 42 20.49 25.12 21.37
CA VAL A 42 21.92 25.18 21.72
C VAL A 42 22.33 26.63 21.97
N ALA A 43 21.86 27.58 21.17
CA ALA A 43 22.15 29.00 21.37
C ALA A 43 21.62 29.49 22.74
N ASP A 44 20.39 29.13 23.11
CA ASP A 44 19.80 29.48 24.40
C ASP A 44 20.56 28.89 25.59
N LEU A 45 20.96 27.62 25.49
CA LEU A 45 21.75 26.93 26.53
C LEU A 45 23.15 27.54 26.68
N THR A 46 23.79 27.87 25.57
CA THR A 46 25.12 28.51 25.58
C THR A 46 25.04 29.94 26.13
N ALA A 47 24.00 30.69 25.77
CA ALA A 47 23.73 32.02 26.32
C ALA A 47 23.45 31.98 27.84
N SER A 48 22.95 30.86 28.35
CA SER A 48 22.77 30.59 29.78
C SER A 48 24.06 30.17 30.50
N GLY A 49 25.21 30.18 29.81
CA GLY A 49 26.53 29.86 30.37
C GLY A 49 26.91 28.38 30.33
N MET A 50 26.16 27.53 29.62
CA MET A 50 26.49 26.12 29.45
C MET A 50 27.63 25.93 28.43
N ASN A 51 28.50 24.94 28.67
CA ASN A 51 29.57 24.57 27.73
C ASN A 51 28.97 24.05 26.42
N ASP A 52 29.55 24.42 25.28
CA ASP A 52 29.12 24.03 23.92
C ASP A 52 28.86 22.51 23.80
N HIS A 53 29.74 21.67 24.36
CA HIS A 53 29.58 20.22 24.28
C HIS A 53 28.37 19.72 25.09
N GLU A 54 28.13 20.29 26.27
CA GLU A 54 27.00 19.92 27.12
C GLU A 54 25.67 20.43 26.53
N ALA A 55 25.68 21.64 25.96
CA ALA A 55 24.53 22.24 25.30
C ALA A 55 24.07 21.40 24.09
N VAL A 56 25.02 20.93 23.26
CA VAL A 56 24.71 20.04 22.12
C VAL A 56 24.14 18.71 22.59
N GLN A 57 24.71 18.09 23.63
CA GLN A 57 24.19 16.83 24.17
C GLN A 57 22.79 16.98 24.77
N GLN A 58 22.53 18.09 25.48
CA GLN A 58 21.22 18.35 26.04
C GLN A 58 20.18 18.64 24.94
N ALA A 59 20.56 19.35 23.88
CA ALA A 59 19.68 19.57 22.72
C ALA A 59 19.33 18.23 22.03
N LYS A 60 20.32 17.36 21.77
CA LYS A 60 20.10 16.01 21.22
C LYS A 60 19.15 15.17 22.07
N ASN A 61 19.30 15.25 23.39
CA ASN A 61 18.44 14.54 24.34
C ASN A 61 16.97 14.99 24.31
N SER A 62 16.69 16.21 23.85
CA SER A 62 15.32 16.72 23.75
C SER A 62 14.53 16.15 22.57
N ILE A 63 15.21 15.67 21.51
CA ILE A 63 14.58 15.04 20.34
C ILE A 63 15.25 13.69 20.10
N ARG A 64 14.74 12.63 20.75
CA ARG A 64 15.27 11.25 20.62
C ARG A 64 14.73 10.49 19.42
N SER A 65 13.58 10.88 18.88
CA SER A 65 13.01 10.29 17.67
C SER A 65 12.12 11.30 16.96
N VAL A 66 12.11 11.25 15.62
CA VAL A 66 11.20 12.04 14.78
C VAL A 66 10.03 11.19 14.26
N ASP A 67 9.88 9.95 14.74
CA ASP A 67 8.88 9.00 14.24
C ASP A 67 7.43 9.47 14.36
N HIS A 68 7.18 10.31 15.36
CA HIS A 68 5.88 10.93 15.67
C HIS A 68 5.66 12.26 14.94
N LEU A 69 6.74 12.92 14.51
CA LEU A 69 6.72 14.19 13.76
C LEU A 69 6.63 13.92 12.26
N VAL A 70 7.26 12.83 11.81
CA VAL A 70 7.01 12.20 10.51
C VAL A 70 5.73 11.38 10.61
N ASP A 71 4.64 12.01 11.05
CA ASP A 71 3.34 11.38 11.05
C ASP A 71 3.01 11.15 9.57
N GLY A 72 3.00 9.89 9.14
CA GLY A 72 3.05 9.47 7.73
C GLY A 72 1.77 9.77 6.95
N ASN A 73 1.07 10.83 7.31
CA ASN A 73 -0.13 11.33 6.70
C ASN A 73 0.25 12.22 5.51
N ILE A 74 0.13 11.67 4.31
CA ILE A 74 0.26 12.45 3.08
C ILE A 74 -1.08 13.10 2.75
N ARG A 75 -1.04 14.34 2.26
CA ARG A 75 -2.23 15.02 1.71
C ARG A 75 -2.46 14.48 0.30
N VAL A 76 -3.59 13.81 0.08
CA VAL A 76 -3.92 13.20 -1.22
C VAL A 76 -5.18 13.84 -1.80
N PHE A 77 -5.16 14.13 -3.10
CA PHE A 77 -6.36 14.51 -3.84
C PHE A 77 -7.34 13.33 -3.91
N ILE A 78 -8.41 13.39 -3.10
CA ILE A 78 -9.27 12.21 -2.86
C ILE A 78 -10.09 11.82 -4.09
N HIS A 79 -10.49 12.80 -4.89
CA HIS A 79 -11.36 12.58 -6.03
C HIS A 79 -10.67 11.78 -7.15
N PRO A 80 -9.55 12.24 -7.73
CA PRO A 80 -8.85 11.47 -8.76
C PRO A 80 -8.30 10.15 -8.22
N PHE A 81 -7.88 10.11 -6.94
CA PHE A 81 -7.48 8.87 -6.27
C PHE A 81 -8.59 7.80 -6.29
N ARG A 82 -9.81 8.14 -5.85
CA ARG A 82 -10.92 7.18 -5.80
C ARG A 82 -11.37 6.75 -7.18
N LEU A 83 -11.41 7.68 -8.13
CA LEU A 83 -11.88 7.41 -9.49
C LEU A 83 -10.94 6.43 -10.20
N GLU A 84 -9.62 6.63 -10.11
CA GLU A 84 -8.64 5.71 -10.70
C GLU A 84 -8.60 4.38 -9.94
N LEU A 85 -8.82 4.37 -8.61
CA LEU A 85 -8.88 3.13 -7.84
C LEU A 85 -10.08 2.26 -8.25
N VAL A 86 -11.26 2.85 -8.41
CA VAL A 86 -12.46 2.15 -8.90
C VAL A 86 -12.25 1.67 -10.33
N GLN A 87 -11.65 2.49 -11.19
CA GLN A 87 -11.32 2.11 -12.57
C GLN A 87 -10.40 0.89 -12.64
N MET A 88 -9.32 0.89 -11.85
CA MET A 88 -8.37 -0.24 -11.79
C MET A 88 -9.04 -1.50 -11.22
N GLY A 89 -9.91 -1.36 -10.23
CA GLY A 89 -10.68 -2.49 -9.72
C GLY A 89 -11.68 -3.05 -10.72
N LEU A 90 -12.33 -2.19 -11.50
CA LEU A 90 -13.19 -2.62 -12.60
C LEU A 90 -12.38 -3.37 -13.67
N LEU A 91 -11.20 -2.87 -14.03
CA LEU A 91 -10.31 -3.52 -14.99
C LEU A 91 -9.91 -4.92 -14.51
N PHE A 92 -9.46 -5.06 -13.25
CA PHE A 92 -9.09 -6.36 -12.70
C PHE A 92 -10.28 -7.32 -12.62
N SER A 93 -11.45 -6.83 -12.20
CA SER A 93 -12.68 -7.61 -12.19
C SER A 93 -13.09 -8.08 -13.60
N LEU A 94 -12.95 -7.22 -14.60
CA LEU A 94 -13.27 -7.54 -16.00
C LEU A 94 -12.33 -8.62 -16.55
N ILE A 95 -11.02 -8.48 -16.29
CA ILE A 95 -10.03 -9.49 -16.69
C ILE A 95 -10.35 -10.83 -16.03
N ALA A 96 -10.60 -10.86 -14.71
CA ALA A 96 -10.95 -12.10 -14.02
C ALA A 96 -12.28 -12.70 -14.50
N TRP A 97 -13.27 -11.85 -14.84
CA TRP A 97 -14.53 -12.32 -15.40
C TRP A 97 -14.31 -13.01 -16.75
N ILE A 98 -13.54 -12.39 -17.68
CA ILE A 98 -13.22 -12.98 -18.98
C ILE A 98 -12.47 -14.31 -18.81
N LEU A 99 -11.46 -14.34 -17.93
CA LEU A 99 -10.66 -15.54 -17.67
C LEU A 99 -11.48 -16.70 -17.07
N THR A 100 -12.60 -16.41 -16.39
CA THR A 100 -13.44 -17.44 -15.77
C THR A 100 -14.55 -17.96 -16.69
N ILE A 101 -14.75 -17.38 -17.89
CA ILE A 101 -15.77 -17.85 -18.85
C ILE A 101 -15.54 -19.30 -19.30
N PRO A 102 -14.31 -19.75 -19.67
CA PRO A 102 -14.08 -21.13 -20.11
C PRO A 102 -14.40 -22.16 -19.02
N PHE A 103 -14.24 -21.80 -17.74
CA PHE A 103 -14.52 -22.70 -16.62
C PHE A 103 -16.00 -23.06 -16.51
N ARG A 104 -16.87 -22.15 -16.97
CA ARG A 104 -18.33 -22.34 -17.02
C ARG A 104 -18.74 -23.52 -17.89
N ILE A 105 -17.98 -23.82 -18.95
CA ILE A 105 -18.24 -24.96 -19.87
C ILE A 105 -18.18 -26.29 -19.10
N PHE A 106 -17.29 -26.37 -18.10
CA PHE A 106 -17.11 -27.54 -17.25
C PHE A 106 -18.01 -27.54 -15.99
N GLY A 107 -18.94 -26.57 -15.87
CA GLY A 107 -19.80 -26.40 -14.70
C GLY A 107 -19.08 -25.95 -13.43
N LEU A 108 -17.76 -25.66 -13.50
CA LEU A 108 -16.94 -25.24 -12.38
C LEU A 108 -16.82 -23.72 -12.35
N GLY A 109 -16.93 -23.12 -11.17
CA GLY A 109 -16.77 -21.67 -11.03
C GLY A 109 -17.94 -20.84 -11.59
N VAL A 110 -19.09 -21.45 -11.88
CA VAL A 110 -20.31 -20.72 -12.33
C VAL A 110 -20.66 -19.59 -11.36
N LEU A 111 -20.69 -19.89 -10.06
CA LEU A 111 -20.98 -18.90 -9.02
C LEU A 111 -19.97 -17.74 -9.05
N LEU A 112 -18.67 -18.05 -9.12
CA LEU A 112 -17.61 -17.04 -9.16
C LEU A 112 -17.75 -16.15 -10.40
N ASN A 113 -17.99 -16.75 -11.58
CA ASN A 113 -18.18 -16.01 -12.82
C ASN A 113 -19.43 -15.09 -12.75
N THR A 114 -20.55 -15.58 -12.21
CA THR A 114 -21.77 -14.78 -12.03
C THR A 114 -21.55 -13.61 -11.06
N ILE A 115 -20.85 -13.84 -9.95
CA ILE A 115 -20.50 -12.78 -8.99
C ILE A 115 -19.59 -11.73 -9.66
N LEU A 116 -18.55 -12.16 -10.38
CA LEU A 116 -17.65 -11.25 -11.10
C LEU A 116 -18.39 -10.43 -12.16
N MET A 117 -19.34 -11.04 -12.88
CA MET A 117 -20.21 -10.32 -13.82
C MET A 117 -21.02 -9.23 -13.11
N ALA A 118 -21.67 -9.57 -11.99
CA ALA A 118 -22.44 -8.61 -11.21
C ALA A 118 -21.56 -7.47 -10.68
N LEU A 119 -20.36 -7.78 -10.20
CA LEU A 119 -19.37 -6.78 -9.76
C LEU A 119 -18.93 -5.86 -10.90
N CYS A 120 -18.74 -6.38 -12.11
CA CYS A 120 -18.44 -5.55 -13.28
C CYS A 120 -19.57 -4.58 -13.62
N ILE A 121 -20.83 -5.05 -13.58
CA ILE A 121 -22.00 -4.20 -13.86
C ILE A 121 -22.15 -3.12 -12.80
N VAL A 122 -22.16 -3.51 -11.52
CA VAL A 122 -22.29 -2.58 -10.39
C VAL A 122 -21.12 -1.60 -10.36
N GLY A 123 -19.89 -2.09 -10.53
CA GLY A 123 -18.68 -1.27 -10.57
C GLY A 123 -18.70 -0.26 -11.72
N SER A 124 -19.21 -0.65 -12.89
CA SER A 124 -19.38 0.26 -14.03
C SER A 124 -20.38 1.38 -13.70
N ILE A 125 -21.54 1.04 -13.12
CA ILE A 125 -22.55 2.03 -12.71
C ILE A 125 -21.95 3.01 -11.69
N VAL A 126 -21.23 2.51 -10.69
CA VAL A 126 -20.56 3.34 -9.67
C VAL A 126 -19.51 4.26 -10.32
N TYR A 127 -18.69 3.72 -11.22
CA TYR A 127 -17.68 4.50 -11.94
C TYR A 127 -18.32 5.62 -12.77
N PHE A 128 -19.35 5.32 -13.56
CA PHE A 128 -20.06 6.33 -14.35
C PHE A 128 -20.75 7.38 -13.48
N ALA A 129 -21.37 6.97 -12.36
CA ALA A 129 -22.00 7.90 -11.42
C ALA A 129 -20.96 8.84 -10.79
N MET A 130 -19.79 8.32 -10.39
CA MET A 130 -18.68 9.14 -9.88
C MET A 130 -18.13 10.08 -10.96
N TYR A 131 -17.91 9.58 -12.18
CA TYR A 131 -17.41 10.37 -13.31
C TYR A 131 -18.37 11.51 -13.68
N PHE A 132 -19.68 11.25 -13.74
CA PHE A 132 -20.68 12.27 -14.06
C PHE A 132 -20.85 13.28 -12.92
N SER A 133 -20.81 12.81 -11.68
CA SER A 133 -20.81 13.70 -10.50
C SER A 133 -19.57 14.59 -10.45
N SER A 134 -18.43 14.10 -10.92
CA SER A 134 -17.19 14.88 -11.02
C SER A 134 -17.34 16.07 -11.95
N LYS A 135 -17.99 15.90 -13.10
CA LYS A 135 -18.19 17.00 -14.07
C LYS A 135 -19.11 18.11 -13.56
N ARG A 136 -20.00 17.79 -12.61
CA ARG A 136 -20.94 18.75 -12.02
C ARG A 136 -20.40 19.47 -10.79
N LYS A 137 -19.33 18.97 -10.18
CA LYS A 137 -18.73 19.57 -8.99
C LYS A 137 -17.89 20.79 -9.38
N LYS A 138 -17.97 21.85 -8.57
CA LYS A 138 -17.08 23.01 -8.66
C LYS A 138 -15.63 22.58 -8.40
N GLU A 139 -14.67 23.26 -9.01
CA GLU A 139 -13.23 22.96 -8.93
C GLU A 139 -12.72 22.77 -7.50
N GLU A 140 -13.22 23.57 -6.55
CA GLU A 140 -12.90 23.47 -5.12
C GLU A 140 -13.24 22.09 -4.51
N ALA A 141 -14.36 21.47 -4.94
CA ALA A 141 -14.77 20.16 -4.47
C ALA A 141 -13.98 19.01 -5.14
N LEU A 142 -13.38 19.25 -6.31
CA LEU A 142 -12.45 18.30 -6.95
C LEU A 142 -11.07 18.34 -6.28
N GLN A 143 -10.68 19.49 -5.75
CA GLN A 143 -9.41 19.69 -5.04
C GLN A 143 -9.45 19.34 -3.54
N ALA A 144 -10.51 18.67 -3.08
CA ALA A 144 -10.61 18.25 -1.68
C ALA A 144 -9.42 17.35 -1.28
N LYS A 145 -8.53 17.90 -0.44
CA LYS A 145 -7.36 17.23 0.12
C LYS A 145 -7.77 16.47 1.38
N LYS A 146 -7.36 15.20 1.51
CA LYS A 146 -7.55 14.43 2.76
C LYS A 146 -6.23 13.80 3.19
N TYR A 147 -5.99 13.79 4.49
CA TYR A 147 -4.88 13.08 5.10
C TYR A 147 -5.09 11.57 4.99
N VAL A 148 -4.12 10.89 4.36
CA VAL A 148 -4.09 9.43 4.25
C VAL A 148 -2.80 8.93 4.90
N ASN A 149 -2.92 8.03 5.88
CA ASN A 149 -1.77 7.45 6.55
C ASN A 149 -1.08 6.42 5.64
N TYR A 150 0.05 6.81 5.06
CA TYR A 150 0.87 5.98 4.19
C TYR A 150 1.35 4.70 4.88
N ARG A 151 1.76 4.78 6.16
CA ARG A 151 2.27 3.61 6.90
C ARG A 151 1.19 2.54 7.04
N LEU A 152 -0.07 2.95 7.26
CA LEU A 152 -1.21 2.02 7.30
C LEU A 152 -1.44 1.36 5.94
N VAL A 153 -1.44 2.12 4.85
CA VAL A 153 -1.64 1.57 3.49
C VAL A 153 -0.52 0.59 3.12
N ALA A 154 0.73 0.91 3.43
CA ALA A 154 1.87 0.03 3.18
C ALA A 154 1.85 -1.26 4.01
N LYS A 155 1.45 -1.16 5.30
CA LYS A 155 1.24 -2.33 6.17
C LYS A 155 0.10 -3.20 5.64
N LEU A 156 -1.02 -2.61 5.27
CA LEU A 156 -2.17 -3.32 4.71
C LEU A 156 -1.80 -4.04 3.42
N LYS A 157 -1.04 -3.43 2.51
CA LYS A 157 -0.54 -4.13 1.32
C LYS A 157 0.26 -5.38 1.69
N ARG A 158 1.24 -5.26 2.60
CA ARG A 158 2.07 -6.41 3.02
C ARG A 158 1.23 -7.50 3.67
N ALA A 159 0.28 -7.11 4.53
CA ALA A 159 -0.65 -8.02 5.16
C ALA A 159 -1.52 -8.73 4.12
N SER A 160 -2.11 -8.00 3.16
CA SER A 160 -2.95 -8.57 2.10
C SER A 160 -2.20 -9.59 1.24
N TRP A 161 -0.94 -9.32 0.87
CA TRP A 161 -0.11 -10.31 0.16
C TRP A 161 0.22 -11.54 1.00
N SER A 162 0.51 -11.35 2.29
CA SER A 162 0.83 -12.45 3.20
C SER A 162 -0.39 -13.34 3.45
N ILE A 163 -1.55 -12.74 3.71
CA ILE A 163 -2.82 -13.43 3.91
C ILE A 163 -3.23 -14.15 2.63
N TRP A 164 -3.12 -13.51 1.47
CA TRP A 164 -3.44 -14.13 0.19
C TRP A 164 -2.53 -15.32 -0.11
N SER A 165 -1.22 -15.19 0.12
CA SER A 165 -0.27 -16.29 -0.08
C SER A 165 -0.59 -17.48 0.83
N LEU A 166 -0.87 -17.22 2.11
CA LEU A 166 -1.30 -18.26 3.05
C LEU A 166 -2.61 -18.93 2.60
N PHE A 167 -3.59 -18.14 2.16
CA PHE A 167 -4.85 -18.64 1.63
C PHE A 167 -4.63 -19.57 0.44
N ILE A 168 -3.81 -19.17 -0.55
CA ILE A 168 -3.50 -20.01 -1.72
C ILE A 168 -2.80 -21.30 -1.32
N ILE A 169 -1.85 -21.25 -0.38
CA ILE A 169 -1.16 -22.44 0.12
C ILE A 169 -2.16 -23.40 0.75
N VAL A 170 -3.00 -22.92 1.68
CA VAL A 170 -3.99 -23.75 2.38
C VAL A 170 -5.00 -24.36 1.42
N VAL A 171 -5.52 -23.58 0.46
CA VAL A 171 -6.49 -24.07 -0.52
C VAL A 171 -5.86 -25.08 -1.47
N THR A 172 -4.61 -24.86 -1.89
CA THR A 172 -3.87 -25.80 -2.74
C THR A 172 -3.63 -27.11 -2.01
N LEU A 173 -3.11 -27.06 -0.77
CA LEU A 173 -2.90 -28.25 0.06
C LEU A 173 -4.19 -29.03 0.30
N THR A 174 -5.29 -28.32 0.61
CA THR A 174 -6.60 -28.95 0.80
C THR A 174 -7.09 -29.61 -0.49
N THR A 175 -6.95 -28.94 -1.63
CA THR A 175 -7.32 -29.50 -2.93
C THR A 175 -6.50 -30.75 -3.24
N THR A 176 -5.19 -30.73 -2.98
CA THR A 176 -4.30 -31.89 -3.14
C THR A 176 -4.68 -33.02 -2.19
N ALA A 177 -4.97 -32.74 -0.92
CA ALA A 177 -5.39 -33.75 0.06
C ALA A 177 -6.72 -34.40 -0.34
N VAL A 178 -7.69 -33.62 -0.83
CA VAL A 178 -8.99 -34.15 -1.26
C VAL A 178 -8.86 -34.98 -2.55
N GLN A 179 -8.06 -34.54 -3.53
CA GLN A 179 -7.95 -35.24 -4.81
C GLN A 179 -6.99 -36.44 -4.77
N PHE A 180 -5.91 -36.33 -4.00
CA PHE A 180 -4.81 -37.30 -4.01
C PHE A 180 -4.48 -37.87 -2.64
N GLY A 181 -5.12 -37.44 -1.56
CA GLY A 181 -4.77 -37.87 -0.20
C GLY A 181 -4.82 -39.39 -0.01
N SER A 182 -5.83 -40.06 -0.57
CA SER A 182 -5.91 -41.52 -0.55
C SER A 182 -4.76 -42.18 -1.33
N HIS A 183 -4.44 -41.66 -2.51
CA HIS A 183 -3.34 -42.18 -3.33
C HIS A 183 -1.97 -41.97 -2.65
N ILE A 184 -1.75 -40.81 -2.03
CA ILE A 184 -0.55 -40.49 -1.28
C ILE A 184 -0.43 -41.38 -0.04
N TRP A 185 -1.51 -41.51 0.74
CA TRP A 185 -1.52 -42.27 2.00
C TRP A 185 -1.30 -43.77 1.79
N PHE A 186 -1.91 -44.34 0.74
CA PHE A 186 -1.79 -45.77 0.42
C PHE A 186 -0.75 -46.06 -0.67
N ALA A 187 0.09 -45.09 -1.04
CA ALA A 187 1.10 -45.19 -2.10
C ALA A 187 0.56 -45.81 -3.41
N ARG A 188 -0.70 -45.49 -3.77
CA ARG A 188 -1.34 -45.99 -4.99
C ARG A 188 -0.95 -45.12 -6.18
N PRO A 189 -0.80 -45.69 -7.39
CA PRO A 189 -0.54 -44.90 -8.59
C PRO A 189 -1.69 -43.91 -8.82
N VAL A 190 -1.33 -42.68 -9.18
CA VAL A 190 -2.30 -41.65 -9.57
C VAL A 190 -2.67 -41.89 -11.03
N THR A 191 -3.84 -42.47 -11.27
CA THR A 191 -4.40 -42.61 -12.62
C THR A 191 -5.46 -41.54 -12.84
N ILE A 192 -5.25 -40.70 -13.85
CA ILE A 192 -6.22 -39.70 -14.28
C ILE A 192 -6.92 -40.27 -15.51
N GLU A 193 -8.09 -40.86 -15.29
CA GLU A 193 -8.81 -41.63 -16.30
C GLU A 193 -9.90 -40.77 -16.93
N GLY A 194 -9.64 -40.28 -18.14
CA GLY A 194 -10.63 -39.61 -18.98
C GLY A 194 -10.09 -38.38 -19.70
N PRO A 195 -10.62 -38.08 -20.90
CA PRO A 195 -10.07 -37.04 -21.78
C PRO A 195 -10.09 -35.63 -21.18
N TYR A 196 -11.00 -35.35 -20.24
CA TYR A 196 -11.19 -34.02 -19.65
C TYR A 196 -10.83 -33.91 -18.16
N GLN A 197 -10.43 -35.00 -17.51
CA GLN A 197 -10.18 -34.99 -16.06
C GLN A 197 -9.00 -34.09 -15.68
N TRP A 198 -7.97 -34.04 -16.52
CA TRP A 198 -6.86 -33.10 -16.35
C TRP A 198 -7.33 -31.64 -16.36
N ALA A 199 -8.24 -31.28 -17.26
CA ALA A 199 -8.78 -29.92 -17.33
C ALA A 199 -9.60 -29.59 -16.08
N VAL A 200 -10.47 -30.50 -15.65
CA VAL A 200 -11.27 -30.36 -14.42
C VAL A 200 -10.39 -30.17 -13.19
N LEU A 201 -9.30 -30.94 -13.09
CA LEU A 201 -8.33 -30.81 -12.01
C LEU A 201 -7.61 -29.46 -12.08
N ALA A 202 -7.11 -29.06 -13.24
CA ALA A 202 -6.43 -27.78 -13.44
C ALA A 202 -7.33 -26.59 -13.07
N ILE A 203 -8.61 -26.64 -13.43
CA ILE A 203 -9.59 -25.58 -13.09
C ILE A 203 -9.75 -25.45 -11.57
N LYS A 204 -9.79 -26.55 -10.82
CA LYS A 204 -9.89 -26.51 -9.35
C LYS A 204 -8.69 -25.78 -8.71
N TYR A 205 -7.49 -25.94 -9.27
CA TYR A 205 -6.31 -25.21 -8.82
C TYR A 205 -6.28 -23.76 -9.32
N ALA A 206 -6.85 -23.47 -10.50
CA ALA A 206 -6.84 -22.13 -11.08
C ALA A 206 -7.87 -21.18 -10.43
N LEU A 207 -9.06 -21.68 -10.05
CA LEU A 207 -10.14 -20.85 -9.52
C LEU A 207 -9.75 -19.96 -8.33
N PRO A 208 -9.03 -20.45 -7.30
CA PRO A 208 -8.62 -19.64 -6.16
C PRO A 208 -7.73 -18.44 -6.54
N PHE A 209 -6.98 -18.52 -7.64
CA PHE A 209 -6.12 -17.42 -8.09
C PHE A 209 -6.90 -16.19 -8.57
N ALA A 210 -8.19 -16.32 -8.89
CA ALA A 210 -9.04 -15.16 -9.16
C ALA A 210 -9.09 -14.18 -7.96
N SER A 211 -8.84 -14.66 -6.74
CA SER A 211 -8.75 -13.82 -5.54
C SER A 211 -7.52 -12.88 -5.51
N VAL A 212 -6.56 -13.04 -6.43
CA VAL A 212 -5.36 -12.18 -6.54
C VAL A 212 -5.72 -10.70 -6.79
N ILE A 213 -6.94 -10.42 -7.26
CA ILE A 213 -7.46 -9.07 -7.39
C ILE A 213 -7.36 -8.31 -6.05
N VAL A 214 -7.61 -8.97 -4.92
CA VAL A 214 -7.60 -8.35 -3.60
C VAL A 214 -6.23 -7.73 -3.26
N PRO A 215 -5.11 -8.48 -3.21
CA PRO A 215 -3.80 -7.88 -2.92
C PRO A 215 -3.34 -6.89 -4.00
N LEU A 216 -3.74 -7.07 -5.26
CA LEU A 216 -3.44 -6.13 -6.33
C LEU A 216 -4.11 -4.76 -6.11
N LEU A 217 -5.35 -4.72 -5.62
CA LEU A 217 -6.03 -3.48 -5.28
C LEU A 217 -5.30 -2.69 -4.20
N PHE A 218 -4.80 -3.36 -3.16
CA PHE A 218 -4.00 -2.70 -2.12
C PHE A 218 -2.65 -2.19 -2.64
N HIS A 219 -2.03 -2.93 -3.57
CA HIS A 219 -0.81 -2.48 -4.23
C HIS A 219 -1.06 -1.22 -5.08
N VAL A 220 -2.13 -1.20 -5.87
CA VAL A 220 -2.54 -0.03 -6.66
C VAL A 220 -2.90 1.14 -5.76
N ALA A 221 -3.60 0.90 -4.65
CA ALA A 221 -3.92 1.96 -3.68
C ALA A 221 -2.66 2.64 -3.12
N GLU A 222 -1.60 1.89 -2.80
CA GLU A 222 -0.31 2.47 -2.40
C GLU A 222 0.29 3.34 -3.53
N LYS A 223 0.32 2.81 -4.76
CA LYS A 223 0.87 3.53 -5.92
C LYS A 223 0.11 4.81 -6.23
N LEU A 224 -1.23 4.78 -6.15
CA LEU A 224 -2.10 5.93 -6.39
C LEU A 224 -2.00 6.96 -5.27
N ALA A 225 -1.78 6.53 -4.03
CA ALA A 225 -1.58 7.45 -2.91
C ALA A 225 -0.35 8.34 -3.13
N PHE A 226 0.73 7.78 -3.69
CA PHE A 226 1.91 8.57 -4.09
C PHE A 226 1.66 9.44 -5.33
N LYS A 227 0.95 8.92 -6.34
CA LYS A 227 0.69 9.66 -7.59
C LYS A 227 -0.10 10.94 -7.35
N TYR A 228 -1.03 10.92 -6.39
CA TYR A 228 -1.92 12.04 -6.08
C TYR A 228 -1.55 12.75 -4.78
N GLU A 229 -0.32 12.60 -4.31
CA GLU A 229 0.23 13.39 -3.22
C GLU A 229 0.25 14.87 -3.64
N ALA A 230 -0.53 15.69 -2.94
CA ALA A 230 -0.58 17.12 -3.14
C ALA A 230 0.63 17.74 -2.41
N GLY A 231 1.64 18.14 -3.18
CA GLY A 231 2.78 18.90 -2.64
C GLY A 231 2.39 20.36 -2.42
N GLU A 232 3.06 21.03 -1.47
CA GLU A 232 2.85 22.46 -1.20
C GLU A 232 3.25 23.40 -2.36
N ARG A 233 3.82 22.87 -3.45
CA ARG A 233 4.17 23.66 -4.66
C ARG A 233 2.97 24.02 -5.55
N ASP A 234 1.80 23.44 -5.31
CA ASP A 234 0.58 23.73 -6.09
C ASP A 234 -0.25 24.88 -5.45
N GLU A 235 0.31 25.61 -4.47
CA GLU A 235 -0.34 26.72 -3.76
C GLU A 235 0.22 28.10 -4.15
N ILE A 236 0.85 28.25 -5.33
CA ILE A 236 1.30 29.54 -5.89
C ILE A 236 0.48 29.92 -7.11
#